data_AF-A0A2V7TWB1-F1
#
_entry.id   AF-A0A2V7TWB1-F1
#
_cell.length_a   1.000
_cell.length_b   1.000
_cell.length_c   1.000
_cell.angle_alpha   90.00
_cell.angle_beta   90.00
_cell.angle_gamma   90.00
#
_symmetry.space_group_name_H-M   'P 1'
#
loop_
_entity.id
_entity.type
_entity.pdbx_description
1 polymer ?
#
loop_
_entity_poly.entity_id
_entity_poly.type
_entity_poly.pdbx_seq_one_letter_code
_entity_poly.pdbx_strand_id
1 'polypeptide(L)' 'MTLKDMVLDYERRLILAALAASEGHQRRAAQSLGLLPTTLHEKMKRLGIPTAASPR' A
#
# COMPACT_ATOMS: atom_id res chain seq x y z
N MET A 1 -12.97 -10.21 15.30
CA MET A 1 -12.29 -8.96 14.89
C MET A 1 -11.42 -8.51 16.05
N THR A 2 -10.11 -8.48 15.85
CA THR A 2 -9.11 -8.08 16.86
C THR A 2 -8.56 -6.68 16.56
N LEU A 3 -7.90 -6.05 17.52
CA LEU A 3 -7.19 -4.78 17.28
C LEU A 3 -6.19 -4.91 16.12
N LYS A 4 -5.50 -6.06 16.03
CA LYS A 4 -4.58 -6.35 14.94
C LYS A 4 -5.27 -6.30 13.58
N ASP A 5 -6.45 -6.91 13.46
CA ASP A 5 -7.23 -6.89 12.21
C ASP A 5 -7.64 -5.47 11.82
N MET A 6 -8.03 -4.64 12.80
CA MET A 6 -8.41 -3.24 12.58
C MET A 6 -7.24 -2.40 12.09
N VAL A 7 -6.05 -2.59 12.66
CA VAL A 7 -4.83 -1.89 12.24
C VAL A 7 -4.44 -2.30 10.82
N LEU A 8 -4.50 -3.59 10.49
CA LEU A 8 -4.20 -4.08 9.13
C LEU A 8 -5.17 -3.52 8.10
N ASP A 9 -6.46 -3.47 8.41
CA ASP A 9 -7.47 -2.93 7.52
C ASP A 9 -7.32 -1.41 7.33
N TYR A 10 -7.03 -0.67 8.41
CA TYR A 10 -6.71 0.75 8.32
C TYR A 10 -5.47 1.01 7.47
N GLU A 11 -4.38 0.25 7.71
CA GLU A 11 -3.15 0.36 6.93
C GLU A 11 -3.40 0.07 5.44
N ARG A 12 -4.20 -0.97 5.13
CA ARG A 12 -4.60 -1.28 3.76
C ARG A 12 -5.35 -0.12 3.11
N ARG A 13 -6.32 0.46 3.80
CA ARG A 13 -7.09 1.62 3.30
C ARG A 13 -6.19 2.84 3.07
N LEU A 14 -5.24 3.09 3.97
CA LEU A 14 -4.29 4.19 3.86
C LEU A 14 -3.37 4.04 2.63
N ILE A 15 -2.84 2.83 2.40
CA ILE A 15 -2.00 2.54 1.23
C ILE A 15 -2.79 2.71 -0.07
N LEU A 16 -4.04 2.23 -0.12
CA LEU A 16 -4.90 2.39 -1.30
C LEU A 16 -5.19 3.87 -1.59
N ALA A 17 -5.45 4.69 -0.56
CA ALA A 17 -5.67 6.12 -0.72
C ALA A 17 -4.41 6.83 -1.27
N ALA A 18 -3.22 6.50 -0.75
CA ALA A 18 -1.97 7.06 -1.23
C ALA A 18 -1.67 6.66 -2.69
N LEU A 19 -1.96 5.41 -3.06
CA LEU A 19 -1.83 4.93 -4.45
C LEU A 19 -2.79 5.67 -5.39
N ALA A 20 -4.05 5.86 -4.99
CA ALA A 20 -5.03 6.60 -5.77
C ALA A 20 -4.62 8.07 -5.96
N ALA A 21 -4.18 8.74 -4.88
CA ALA A 21 -3.69 10.11 -4.92
C ALA A 21 -2.40 10.27 -5.76
N SER A 22 -1.66 9.18 -5.96
CA SER A 22 -0.43 9.14 -6.75
C SER A 22 -0.63 8.57 -8.16
N GLU A 23 -1.87 8.37 -8.62
CA GLU A 23 -2.18 7.77 -9.92
C GLU A 23 -1.51 6.39 -10.13
N GLY A 24 -1.37 5.63 -9.06
CA GLY A 24 -0.70 4.32 -9.06
C GLY A 24 0.83 4.37 -9.03
N HIS A 25 1.46 5.55 -9.02
CA HIS A 25 2.91 5.68 -8.90
C HIS A 25 3.40 5.30 -7.49
N GLN A 26 3.77 4.04 -7.29
CA GLN A 26 4.21 3.50 -5.99
C GLN A 26 5.32 4.31 -5.32
N ARG A 27 6.30 4.84 -6.07
CA ARG A 27 7.36 5.69 -5.50
C ARG A 27 6.80 6.99 -4.90
N ARG A 28 5.84 7.63 -5.58
CA ARG A 28 5.17 8.84 -5.09
C ARG A 28 4.27 8.53 -3.90
N ALA A 29 3.53 7.41 -3.96
CA ALA A 29 2.73 6.93 -2.85
C ALA A 29 3.58 6.66 -1.60
N ALA A 30 4.73 5.99 -1.77
CA ALA A 30 5.67 5.73 -0.67
C ALA A 30 6.19 7.03 -0.05
N GLN A 31 6.59 8.00 -0.88
CA GLN A 31 7.02 9.32 -0.41
C GLN A 31 5.92 10.04 0.37
N SER A 32 4.66 10.02 -0.10
CA SER A 32 3.53 10.64 0.60
C SER A 32 3.24 10.01 1.97
N LEU A 33 3.60 8.74 2.15
CA LEU A 33 3.46 7.99 3.40
C LEU A 33 4.74 8.05 4.27
N GLY A 34 5.80 8.73 3.82
CA GLY A 34 7.10 8.75 4.53
C GLY A 34 7.81 7.39 4.56
N LEU A 35 7.56 6.53 3.58
CA LEU A 35 8.10 5.17 3.48
C LEU A 35 9.15 5.06 2.37
N LEU A 36 10.06 4.10 2.54
CA LEU A 36 10.87 3.63 1.41
C LEU A 36 9.97 2.90 0.40
N PRO A 37 10.23 3.00 -0.92
CA PRO A 37 9.48 2.27 -1.94
C PRO A 37 9.45 0.75 -1.70
N THR A 38 10.56 0.17 -1.24
CA THR A 38 10.66 -1.26 -0.90
C THR A 38 9.78 -1.63 0.29
N THR A 39 9.66 -0.77 1.29
CA THR A 39 8.76 -0.97 2.44
C THR A 39 7.30 -0.96 2.00
N LEU A 40 6.92 -0.01 1.14
CA LEU A 40 5.56 0.03 0.60
C LEU A 40 5.25 -1.24 -0.20
N HIS A 41 6.16 -1.67 -1.07
CA HIS A 41 6.01 -2.89 -1.88
C HIS A 41 5.77 -4.14 -1.02
N GLU A 42 6.56 -4.33 0.04
CA GLU A 42 6.40 -5.46 0.93
C GLU A 42 5.09 -5.39 1.75
N LYS A 43 4.67 -4.19 2.16
CA LYS A 43 3.36 -4.00 2.80
C LYS A 43 2.20 -4.31 1.85
N MET A 44 2.30 -3.88 0.59
CA MET A 44 1.30 -4.19 -0.44
C MET A 44 1.16 -5.69 -0.65
N LYS A 45 2.27 -6.43 -0.75
CA LYS A 45 2.25 -7.90 -0.84
C LYS A 45 1.56 -8.54 0.37
N ARG A 46 1.94 -8.15 1.58
CA ARG A 46 1.38 -8.71 2.84
C ARG A 46 -0.12 -8.43 2.98
N LEU A 47 -0.58 -7.28 2.49
CA LEU A 47 -1.98 -6.85 2.57
C LEU A 47 -2.80 -7.22 1.32
N GLY A 48 -2.23 -8.00 0.40
CA GLY A 48 -2.90 -8.45 -0.83
C GLY A 48 -3.31 -7.30 -1.75
N ILE A 49 -2.54 -6.21 -1.79
CA ILE A 49 -2.77 -5.09 -2.70
C ILE A 49 -2.06 -5.38 -4.02
N PRO A 50 -2.77 -5.47 -5.16
CA PRO A 50 -2.15 -5.75 -6.44
C PRO A 50 -1.13 -4.68 -6.82
N THR A 51 0.04 -5.12 -7.29
CA THR A 51 1.00 -4.25 -7.96
C THR A 51 0.74 -4.31 -9.45
N ALA A 52 0.71 -3.17 -10.16
CA ALA A 52 0.40 -3.09 -11.60
C ALA A 52 1.44 -3.75 -12.54
N ALA A 53 2.30 -4.63 -12.02
CA ALA A 53 3.29 -5.41 -12.75
C ALA A 53 3.01 -6.91 -12.59
N SER A 54 1.85 -7.35 -13.05
CA SER A 54 1.68 -8.72 -13.54
C SER A 54 1.00 -8.61 -14.91
N PRO A 55 1.77 -8.69 -16.01
CA PRO A 55 1.16 -8.97 -17.30
C PRO A 55 0.45 -10.32 -17.18
N ARG A 56 -0.82 -10.38 -17.58
CA ARG A 56 -1.46 -11.64 -17.96
C ARG A 56 -0.81 -12.16 -19.24
#